data_AF-A0A4Q5Y7B1-F1
#
_entry.id   AF-A0A4Q5Y7B1-F1
#
_cell.length_a   1.000
_cell.length_b   1.000
_cell.length_c   1.000
_cell.angle_alpha   90.00
_cell.angle_beta   90.00
_cell.angle_gamma   90.00
#
_symmetry.space_group_name_H-M   'P 1'
#
loop_
_entity.id
_entity.type
_entity.pdbx_description
1 polymer ?
#
loop_
_entity_poly.entity_id
_entity_poly.type
_entity_poly.pdbx_seq_one_letter_code
_entity_poly.pdbx_strand_id
1 'polypeptide(L)' 'RCKLTGRPRGYMRKFGISRVTFREMASAGKIPGVTKASW' A
#
# COMPACT_ATOMS: atom_id res chain seq x y z
N ARG A 1 12.69 -2.51 1.96
CA ARG A 1 12.40 -1.07 2.22
C ARG A 1 11.35 -0.61 1.22
N CYS A 2 10.47 0.33 1.59
CA CYS A 2 9.49 0.89 0.64
C CYS A 2 10.19 1.54 -0.56
N LYS A 3 9.77 1.22 -1.80
CA LYS A 3 10.38 1.80 -3.00
C LYS A 3 10.10 3.30 -3.16
N LEU A 4 8.97 3.80 -2.64
CA LEU A 4 8.57 5.20 -2.76
C LEU A 4 9.15 6.08 -1.64
N THR A 5 9.12 5.60 -0.40
CA THR A 5 9.43 6.41 0.79
C THR A 5 10.67 5.95 1.55
N GLY A 6 11.33 4.86 1.14
CA GLY A 6 12.50 4.31 1.83
C GLY A 6 12.22 3.68 3.20
N ARG A 7 10.96 3.70 3.69
CA ARG A 7 10.60 3.23 5.03
C ARG A 7 11.07 1.78 5.28
N PRO A 8 11.76 1.50 6.41
CA PRO A 8 12.37 0.20 6.66
C PRO A 8 11.38 -0.86 7.16
N ARG A 9 10.29 -0.45 7.83
CA ARG A 9 9.30 -1.35 8.46
C ARG A 9 7.91 -1.21 7.83
N GLY A 10 7.09 -2.25 7.98
CA GLY A 10 5.73 -2.29 7.45
C GLY A 10 5.70 -2.33 5.93
N TYR A 11 6.57 -3.15 5.33
CA TYR A 11 6.70 -3.31 3.88
C TYR A 11 5.77 -4.42 3.37
N MET A 12 4.93 -4.08 2.39
CA MET A 12 3.97 -5.00 1.79
C MET A 12 4.59 -5.60 0.53
N ARG A 13 5.09 -6.85 0.62
CA ARG A 13 5.92 -7.49 -0.42
C ARG A 13 5.22 -7.58 -1.78
N LYS A 14 3.92 -7.88 -1.81
CA LYS A 14 3.10 -7.97 -3.04
C LYS A 14 3.03 -6.64 -3.81
N PHE A 15 2.99 -5.52 -3.09
CA PHE A 15 2.82 -4.19 -3.69
C PHE A 15 4.11 -3.38 -3.76
N GLY A 16 5.20 -3.84 -3.13
CA GLY A 16 6.51 -3.17 -3.21
C GLY A 16 6.62 -1.87 -2.41
N ILE A 17 5.68 -1.60 -1.50
CA ILE A 17 5.52 -0.30 -0.82
C ILE A 17 5.25 -0.46 0.67
N SER A 18 5.27 0.65 1.41
CA SER A 18 4.93 0.66 2.83
C SER A 18 3.41 0.57 3.03
N ARG A 19 2.97 0.08 4.19
CA ARG A 19 1.55 0.01 4.56
C ARG A 19 0.82 1.37 4.51
N VAL A 20 1.53 2.47 4.74
CA VAL A 20 0.95 3.83 4.77
C VAL A 20 0.64 4.27 3.35
N THR A 21 1.64 4.18 2.48
CA THR A 21 1.52 4.50 1.06
C THR A 21 0.52 3.57 0.38
N PHE A 22 0.47 2.30 0.76
CA PHE A 22 -0.55 1.37 0.28
C PHE A 22 -1.96 1.85 0.61
N ARG A 23 -2.20 2.27 1.86
CA ARG A 23 -3.52 2.77 2.29
C ARG A 23 -3.93 4.03 1.54
N GLU A 24 -3.01 4.99 1.39
CA GLU A 24 -3.28 6.24 0.67
C GLU A 24 -3.63 5.99 -0.79
N MET A 25 -2.85 5.13 -1.48
CA MET A 25 -3.11 4.79 -2.87
C MET A 25 -4.36 3.93 -3.05
N ALA A 26 -4.66 3.02 -2.12
CA ALA A 26 -5.88 2.23 -2.14
C ALA A 26 -7.12 3.12 -1.95
N SER A 27 -7.09 4.07 -1.00
CA SER A 27 -8.16 5.06 -0.83
C SER A 27 -8.30 5.99 -2.04
N ALA A 28 -7.20 6.32 -2.71
CA ALA A 28 -7.22 7.13 -3.94
C ALA A 28 -7.61 6.32 -5.19
N GLY A 29 -7.90 5.01 -5.08
CA GLY A 29 -8.27 4.16 -6.22
C GLY A 29 -7.13 3.87 -7.20
N LYS A 30 -5.86 4.13 -6.82
CA LYS A 30 -4.69 3.92 -7.69
C LYS A 30 -4.20 2.47 -7.75
N ILE A 31 -4.71 1.60 -6.87
CA ILE A 31 -4.35 0.17 -6.84
C ILE A 31 -5.53 -0.63 -7.39
N PRO A 32 -5.41 -1.20 -8.60
CA PRO A 32 -6.50 -1.96 -9.21
C PRO A 32 -6.78 -3.25 -8.40
N GLY A 33 -8.07 -3.59 -8.27
CA GLY A 33 -8.50 -4.81 -7.58
C GLY A 33 -8.40 -4.76 -6.04
N VAL A 34 -8.17 -3.59 -5.46
CA VAL A 34 -8.22 -3.40 -4.00
C VAL A 34 -9.45 -2.60 -3.63
N THR A 35 -10.35 -3.21 -2.85
CA THR A 35 -11.51 -2.55 -2.25
C THR A 35 -11.42 -2.67 -0.73
N LYS A 36 -12.09 -1.74 -0.02
CA LYS A 36 -12.20 -1.84 1.44
C LYS A 36 -13.12 -3.02 1.76
N ALA A 37 -12.64 -3.95 2.57
CA ALA A 37 -13.44 -5.09 2.97
C ALA A 37 -14.59 -4.66 3.88
N SER A 38 -15.78 -5.18 3.62
CA SER A 38 -16.99 -5.00 4.40
C SER A 38 -17.57 -6.39 4.69
N TRP A 39 -17.23 -6.91 5.87
CA TRP A 39 -17.86 -8.09 6.46
C TRP A 39 -18.59 -7.66 7.71
#